data_AF-A0A819Z622-F1
#
_entry.id   AF-A0A819Z622-F1
#
_cell.length_a   1.000
_cell.length_b   1.000
_cell.length_c   1.000
_cell.angle_alpha   90.00
_cell.angle_beta   90.00
_cell.angle_gamma   90.00
#
_symmetry.space_group_name_H-M   'P 1'
#
loop_
_entity.id
_entity.type
_entity.pdbx_description
1 polymer ?
#
loop_
_entity_poly.entity_id
_entity_poly.type
_entity_poly.pdbx_seq_one_letter_code
_entity_poly.pdbx_strand_id
1 'polypeptide(L)'
;MSMTFFFNILDVDALATFVVWTTKNSQWNEKKSYRRRLFLMELGYDLLQSHLDRRQHQPQALQKNVRIAMQGIGLTITTSQPTIVSTATVKQSCHLCPRERDRKVITHCSSCDAPCCLDHHIVVCTICSETFLG
;
A
#
# COMPACT_ATOMS: atom_id res chain seq x y z
N MET A 1 2.57 32.39 -21.30
CA MET A 1 2.51 31.36 -22.37
C MET A 1 1.13 30.74 -22.35
N SER A 2 0.38 30.81 -23.45
CA SER A 2 -1.00 30.31 -23.50
C SER A 2 -1.03 28.77 -23.51
N MET A 3 -1.88 28.15 -22.68
CA MET A 3 -2.06 26.69 -22.67
C MET A 3 -2.47 26.14 -24.04
N THR A 4 -3.19 26.93 -24.84
CA THR A 4 -3.55 26.59 -26.23
C THR A 4 -2.32 26.32 -27.07
N PHE A 5 -1.28 27.14 -26.97
CA PHE A 5 -0.06 26.96 -27.76
C PHE A 5 0.69 25.68 -27.36
N PHE A 6 0.76 25.39 -26.07
CA PHE A 6 1.39 24.18 -25.55
C PHE A 6 0.68 22.90 -26.04
N PHE A 7 -0.64 22.84 -25.95
CA PHE A 7 -1.39 21.66 -26.43
C PHE A 7 -1.25 21.46 -27.94
N ASN A 8 -1.23 22.55 -28.73
CA ASN A 8 -0.98 22.45 -30.16
C ASN A 8 0.40 21.87 -30.47
N ILE A 9 1.44 22.26 -29.72
CA ILE A 9 2.79 21.68 -29.89
C ILE A 9 2.75 20.17 -29.61
N LEU A 10 2.12 19.75 -28.51
CA LEU A 10 2.01 18.33 -28.15
C LEU A 10 1.28 17.53 -29.24
N ASP A 11 0.21 18.06 -29.80
CA ASP A 11 -0.56 17.37 -30.84
C ASP A 11 0.24 17.19 -32.14
N VAL A 12 0.97 18.23 -32.56
CA VAL A 12 1.81 18.20 -33.76
C VAL A 12 2.98 17.24 -33.58
N ASP A 13 3.66 17.29 -32.43
CA ASP A 13 4.80 16.42 -32.12
C ASP A 13 4.38 14.96 -32.01
N ALA A 14 3.27 14.66 -31.35
CA ALA A 14 2.74 13.31 -31.23
C ALA A 14 2.32 12.72 -32.60
N LEU A 15 1.82 13.55 -33.52
CA LEU A 15 1.53 13.11 -34.88
C LEU A 15 2.82 12.87 -35.69
N ALA A 16 3.80 13.76 -35.57
CA ALA A 16 5.07 13.64 -36.28
C ALA A 16 5.82 12.36 -35.86
N THR A 17 5.94 12.12 -34.55
CA THR A 17 6.56 10.91 -34.00
C THR A 17 5.80 9.64 -34.38
N PHE A 18 4.46 9.67 -34.42
CA PHE A 18 3.65 8.54 -34.90
C PHE A 18 3.96 8.18 -36.37
N VAL A 19 4.09 9.17 -37.25
CA VAL A 19 4.43 8.95 -38.67
C VAL A 19 5.84 8.36 -38.79
N VAL A 20 6.81 8.90 -38.06
CA VAL A 20 8.19 8.36 -38.04
C VAL A 20 8.21 6.92 -37.53
N TRP A 21 7.49 6.63 -36.44
CA TRP A 21 7.41 5.31 -35.83
C TRP A 21 6.80 4.29 -36.78
N THR A 22 5.66 4.61 -37.39
CA THR A 22 4.95 3.69 -38.31
C THR A 22 5.66 3.49 -39.63
N THR A 23 6.46 4.46 -40.07
CA THR A 23 7.32 4.32 -41.25
C THR A 23 8.45 3.33 -40.97
N LYS A 24 9.06 3.37 -39.78
CA LYS A 24 10.10 2.43 -39.35
C LYS A 24 9.55 1.06 -38.97
N ASN A 25 8.35 1.01 -38.39
CA ASN A 25 7.70 -0.19 -37.86
C ASN A 25 6.35 -0.42 -38.58
N SER A 26 6.40 -0.69 -39.89
CA SER A 26 5.19 -0.80 -40.72
C SER A 26 4.22 -1.89 -40.25
N GLN A 27 4.74 -3.01 -39.76
CA GLN A 27 3.97 -4.16 -39.26
C GLN A 27 3.36 -3.93 -37.86
N TRP A 28 3.80 -2.91 -37.11
CA TRP A 28 3.30 -2.66 -35.75
C TRP A 28 1.80 -2.29 -35.79
N ASN A 29 0.97 -3.13 -35.16
CA ASN A 29 -0.49 -2.99 -35.12
C ASN A 29 -1.16 -2.81 -36.51
N GLU A 30 -0.58 -3.35 -37.57
CA GLU A 30 -1.02 -3.16 -38.97
C GLU A 30 -2.51 -3.49 -39.20
N LYS A 31 -3.01 -4.56 -38.58
CA LYS A 31 -4.40 -5.01 -38.71
C LYS A 31 -5.42 -4.16 -37.97
N LYS A 32 -4.99 -3.17 -37.17
CA LYS A 32 -5.87 -2.35 -36.34
C LYS A 32 -6.14 -1.01 -37.03
N SER A 33 -7.40 -0.59 -37.07
CA SER A 33 -7.78 0.72 -37.63
C SER A 33 -7.41 1.90 -36.71
N TYR A 34 -7.18 1.66 -35.43
CA TYR A 34 -6.96 2.68 -34.39
C TYR A 34 -5.49 2.80 -33.93
N ARG A 35 -4.54 2.62 -34.86
CA ARG A 35 -3.07 2.64 -34.58
C ARG A 35 -2.59 3.90 -33.86
N ARG A 36 -3.07 5.08 -34.27
CA ARG A 36 -2.70 6.35 -33.62
C ARG A 36 -3.07 6.37 -32.14
N ARG A 37 -4.26 5.86 -31.79
CA ARG A 37 -4.69 5.78 -30.38
C ARG A 37 -3.78 4.85 -29.56
N LEU A 38 -3.41 3.70 -30.12
CA LEU A 38 -2.50 2.77 -29.46
C LEU A 38 -1.12 3.40 -29.25
N PHE A 39 -0.62 4.11 -30.26
CA PHE A 39 0.66 4.77 -30.20
C PHE A 39 0.66 5.83 -29.10
N LEU A 40 -0.39 6.64 -29.02
CA LEU A 40 -0.53 7.65 -27.97
C LEU A 40 -0.65 7.03 -26.57
N MET A 41 -1.29 5.86 -26.44
CA MET A 41 -1.36 5.15 -25.15
C MET A 41 0.00 4.59 -24.73
N GLU A 42 0.74 3.96 -25.64
CA GLU A 42 2.10 3.46 -25.39
C GLU A 42 3.04 4.63 -25.06
N LEU A 43 3.06 5.68 -25.90
CA LEU A 43 3.84 6.90 -25.66
C LEU A 43 3.52 7.54 -24.31
N GLY A 44 2.23 7.66 -23.97
CA GLY A 44 1.81 8.22 -22.70
C GLY A 44 2.29 7.40 -21.50
N TYR A 45 2.28 6.06 -21.62
CA TYR A 45 2.79 5.17 -20.58
C TYR A 45 4.31 5.32 -20.42
N ASP A 46 5.06 5.33 -21.54
CA ASP A 46 6.52 5.49 -21.55
C ASP A 46 6.95 6.81 -20.92
N LEU A 47 6.26 7.91 -21.24
CA LEU A 47 6.52 9.22 -20.64
C LEU A 47 6.25 9.25 -19.13
N LEU A 48 5.29 8.46 -18.66
CA LEU A 48 4.90 8.39 -17.25
C LEU A 48 5.74 7.42 -16.43
N GLN A 49 6.48 6.50 -17.06
CA GLN A 49 7.16 5.39 -16.38
C GLN A 49 8.04 5.88 -15.21
N SER A 50 8.90 6.87 -15.44
CA SER A 50 9.77 7.43 -14.38
C SER A 50 8.98 8.01 -13.19
N HIS A 51 7.82 8.60 -13.44
CA HIS A 51 6.93 9.12 -12.40
C HIS A 51 6.21 8.01 -11.65
N LEU A 52 5.79 6.96 -12.36
CA LEU A 52 5.16 5.77 -11.78
C LEU A 52 6.15 5.04 -10.87
N ASP A 53 7.40 4.87 -11.30
CA ASP A 53 8.47 4.25 -10.51
C ASP A 53 8.71 5.01 -9.21
N ARG A 54 8.85 6.35 -9.27
CA ARG A 54 9.02 7.16 -8.07
C ARG A 54 7.85 7.01 -7.09
N ARG A 55 6.62 6.98 -7.61
CA ARG A 55 5.41 6.80 -6.79
C ARG A 55 5.34 5.41 -6.17
N GLN A 56 5.79 4.38 -6.90
CA GLN A 56 5.85 3.01 -6.41
C GLN A 56 6.76 2.88 -5.18
N HIS A 57 7.88 3.60 -5.15
CA HIS A 57 8.83 3.61 -4.04
C HIS A 57 8.42 4.51 -2.85
N GLN A 58 7.36 5.32 -2.98
CA GLN A 58 6.86 6.19 -1.91
C GLN A 58 5.36 5.99 -1.64
N PRO A 59 4.91 4.76 -1.32
CA PRO A 59 3.50 4.43 -1.23
C PRO A 59 2.77 5.05 -0.03
N GLN A 60 3.52 5.53 0.96
CA GLN A 60 2.96 6.14 2.17
C GLN A 60 2.34 7.52 1.89
N ALA A 61 2.85 8.26 0.89
CA ALA A 61 2.32 9.55 0.48
C ALA A 61 1.08 9.45 -0.44
N LEU A 62 0.76 8.24 -0.91
CA LEU A 62 -0.33 8.00 -1.85
C LEU A 62 -1.64 7.68 -1.13
N GLN A 63 -2.73 8.29 -1.60
CA GLN A 63 -4.08 7.95 -1.17
C GLN A 63 -4.42 6.49 -1.55
N LYS A 64 -5.30 5.85 -0.76
CA LYS A 64 -5.65 4.43 -0.93
C LYS A 64 -6.20 4.11 -2.32
N ASN A 65 -7.07 4.96 -2.87
CA ASN A 65 -7.62 4.83 -4.22
C ASN A 65 -6.52 4.88 -5.29
N VAL A 66 -5.52 5.76 -5.13
CA VAL A 66 -4.39 5.86 -6.06
C VAL A 66 -3.55 4.58 -6.03
N ARG A 67 -3.32 4.01 -4.84
CA ARG A 67 -2.63 2.72 -4.70
C ARG A 67 -3.37 1.59 -5.40
N ILE A 68 -4.70 1.51 -5.24
CA ILE A 68 -5.54 0.51 -5.92
C ILE A 68 -5.49 0.69 -7.44
N ALA A 69 -5.58 1.93 -7.94
CA ALA A 69 -5.49 2.21 -9.37
C ALA A 69 -4.12 1.84 -9.95
N MET A 70 -3.04 2.12 -9.23
CA MET A 70 -1.68 1.74 -9.62
C MET A 70 -1.49 0.21 -9.64
N GLN A 71 -2.08 -0.53 -8.69
CA GLN A 71 -2.12 -2.00 -8.75
C GLN A 71 -2.92 -2.49 -9.97
N GLY A 72 -4.01 -1.80 -10.33
CA GLY A 72 -4.85 -2.13 -11.49
C GLY A 72 -4.14 -2.01 -12.84
N ILE A 73 -3.08 -1.20 -12.93
CA ILE A 73 -2.21 -1.10 -14.12
C ILE A 73 -0.96 -2.00 -14.04
N GLY A 74 -0.91 -2.93 -13.06
CA GLY A 74 0.13 -3.94 -12.93
C GLY A 74 1.38 -3.52 -12.16
N LEU A 75 1.37 -2.36 -11.49
CA LEU A 75 2.51 -1.90 -10.67
C LEU A 75 2.50 -2.57 -9.30
N THR A 76 3.62 -3.20 -8.93
CA THR A 76 3.82 -3.81 -7.61
C THR A 76 4.20 -2.74 -6.59
N ILE A 77 3.21 -2.27 -5.85
CA ILE A 77 3.45 -1.33 -4.76
C ILE A 77 4.04 -2.09 -3.57
N THR A 78 5.36 -2.13 -3.50
CA THR A 78 6.09 -2.64 -2.32
C THR A 78 5.89 -1.65 -1.18
N THR A 79 4.83 -1.86 -0.42
CA THR A 79 4.72 -1.22 0.89
C THR A 79 5.71 -1.96 1.78
N SER A 80 6.97 -1.55 1.78
CA SER A 80 7.86 -1.81 2.92
C SER A 80 7.29 -1.01 4.09
N GLN A 81 6.22 -1.53 4.69
CA GLN A 81 5.90 -1.20 6.05
C GLN A 81 7.09 -1.70 6.88
N PRO A 82 7.87 -0.85 7.57
CA PRO A 82 8.19 -1.23 8.93
C PRO A 82 6.82 -1.42 9.58
N THR A 83 6.49 -2.67 9.90
CA THR A 83 5.31 -3.01 10.65
C THR A 83 5.45 -2.37 12.03
N ILE A 84 5.22 -1.07 12.15
CA ILE A 84 4.75 -0.51 13.40
C ILE A 84 3.30 -0.98 13.44
N VAL A 85 3.13 -2.19 13.97
CA VAL A 85 1.83 -2.69 14.38
C VAL A 85 1.31 -1.64 15.34
N SER A 86 0.41 -0.75 14.88
CA SER A 86 -0.44 -0.04 15.83
C SER A 86 -1.43 -1.07 16.33
N THR A 87 -1.01 -1.89 17.29
CA THR A 87 -1.94 -2.63 18.13
C THR A 87 -2.70 -1.58 18.92
N ALA A 88 -3.81 -1.09 18.37
CA ALA A 88 -4.90 -0.64 19.21
C ALA A 88 -5.40 -1.91 19.92
N THR A 89 -4.66 -2.36 20.93
CA THR A 89 -4.97 -3.56 21.70
C THR A 89 -6.30 -3.28 22.38
N VAL A 90 -7.35 -3.96 21.92
CA VAL A 90 -8.70 -3.80 22.47
C VAL A 90 -8.63 -4.12 23.96
N LYS A 91 -8.96 -3.13 24.81
CA LYS A 91 -8.93 -3.32 26.26
C LYS A 91 -10.09 -4.24 26.67
N GLN A 92 -9.79 -5.35 27.36
CA GLN A 92 -10.78 -6.30 27.86
C GLN A 92 -10.98 -6.16 29.37
N SER A 93 -12.13 -6.57 29.91
CA SER A 93 -12.39 -6.56 31.35
C SER A 93 -11.57 -7.63 32.07
N CYS A 94 -10.95 -7.28 33.20
CA CYS A 94 -10.26 -8.25 34.05
C CYS A 94 -11.24 -9.33 34.54
N HIS A 95 -10.87 -10.60 34.37
CA HIS A 95 -11.71 -11.73 34.73
C HIS A 95 -11.91 -11.93 36.25
N LEU A 96 -10.98 -11.41 37.06
CA LEU A 96 -10.96 -11.58 38.52
C LEU A 96 -11.56 -10.39 39.28
N CYS A 97 -11.79 -9.26 38.60
CA CYS A 97 -12.38 -8.09 39.25
C CYS A 97 -13.89 -8.28 39.47
N PRO A 98 -14.43 -7.85 40.63
CA PRO A 98 -15.87 -7.74 40.79
C PRO A 98 -16.42 -6.71 39.79
N ARG A 99 -17.69 -6.89 39.38
CA ARG A 99 -18.35 -6.05 38.35
C ARG A 99 -18.32 -4.56 38.69
N GLU A 100 -18.31 -4.22 39.97
CA GLU A 100 -18.24 -2.83 40.47
C GLU A 100 -16.93 -2.12 40.11
N ARG A 101 -15.83 -2.86 39.93
CA ARG A 101 -14.50 -2.31 39.64
C ARG A 101 -14.02 -2.56 38.20
N ASP A 102 -14.81 -3.25 37.36
CA ASP A 102 -14.58 -3.66 35.96
C ASP A 102 -13.36 -3.01 35.25
N ARG A 103 -12.16 -3.45 35.64
CA ARG A 103 -10.91 -2.83 35.16
C ARG A 103 -10.63 -3.30 33.74
N LYS A 104 -10.46 -2.34 32.83
CA LYS A 104 -10.06 -2.61 31.44
C LYS A 104 -8.54 -2.76 31.32
N VAL A 105 -8.10 -3.91 30.85
CA VAL A 105 -6.71 -4.34 30.77
C VAL A 105 -6.37 -4.81 29.36
N ILE A 106 -5.08 -4.74 29.04
CA ILE A 106 -4.49 -5.33 27.83
C ILE A 106 -3.54 -6.48 28.17
N THR A 107 -3.40 -6.76 29.47
CA THR A 107 -2.47 -7.74 30.04
C THR A 107 -3.17 -9.06 30.26
N HIS A 108 -2.49 -10.16 29.91
CA HIS A 108 -3.00 -11.53 29.96
C HIS A 108 -2.14 -12.39 30.88
N CYS A 109 -2.74 -13.38 31.52
CA CYS A 109 -2.04 -14.37 32.31
C CYS A 109 -1.20 -15.29 31.41
N SER A 110 0.08 -15.47 31.70
CA SER A 110 0.96 -16.35 30.92
C SER A 110 0.57 -17.83 30.97
N SER A 111 -0.15 -18.26 32.01
CA SER A 111 -0.56 -19.66 32.20
C SER A 111 -1.92 -20.00 31.59
N CYS A 112 -2.86 -19.05 31.53
CA CYS A 112 -4.25 -19.33 31.10
C CYS A 112 -4.81 -18.33 30.09
N ASP A 113 -4.01 -17.36 29.65
CA ASP A 113 -4.33 -16.31 28.67
C ASP A 113 -5.53 -15.41 29.03
N ALA A 114 -6.07 -15.54 30.24
CA ALA A 114 -7.18 -14.72 30.71
C ALA A 114 -6.72 -13.27 30.98
N PRO A 115 -7.56 -12.25 30.67
CA PRO A 115 -7.24 -10.86 30.92
C PRO A 115 -7.22 -10.56 32.43
N CYS A 116 -6.07 -10.07 32.92
CA CYS A 116 -5.83 -9.81 34.35
C CYS A 116 -5.23 -8.42 34.59
N CYS A 117 -5.70 -7.72 35.63
CA CYS A 117 -5.09 -6.46 36.07
C CYS A 117 -3.85 -6.72 36.92
N LEU A 118 -3.02 -5.69 37.11
CA LEU A 118 -1.80 -5.76 37.92
C LEU A 118 -2.06 -6.18 39.39
N ASP A 119 -3.25 -5.89 39.94
CA ASP A 119 -3.62 -6.31 41.31
C ASP A 119 -3.83 -7.83 41.42
N HIS A 120 -4.19 -8.49 40.31
CA HIS A 120 -4.44 -9.94 40.25
C HIS A 120 -3.40 -10.68 39.40
N HIS A 121 -2.33 -10.00 39.00
CA HIS A 121 -1.28 -10.54 38.16
C HIS A 121 0.05 -10.51 38.92
N ILE A 122 0.68 -11.67 39.06
CA ILE A 122 1.99 -11.81 39.69
C ILE A 122 3.02 -12.06 38.60
N VAL A 123 4.06 -11.23 38.55
CA VAL A 123 5.22 -11.45 37.67
C VAL A 123 6.17 -12.39 38.38
N VAL A 124 6.44 -13.54 37.77
CA VAL A 124 7.39 -14.54 38.26
C VAL A 124 8.45 -14.76 37.19
N CYS A 125 9.72 -14.94 37.56
CA CYS A 125 10.75 -15.30 36.58
C CYS A 125 10.55 -16.72 36.06
N THR A 126 11.08 -17.03 34.89
CA THR A 126 10.90 -18.32 34.21
C THR A 126 11.39 -19.51 35.05
N ILE A 127 12.38 -19.30 35.91
CA ILE A 127 12.92 -20.33 36.81
C ILE A 127 11.93 -20.64 37.95
N CYS A 128 11.32 -19.60 38.54
CA CYS A 128 10.37 -19.77 39.65
C CYS A 128 8.98 -20.21 39.17
N SER A 129 8.62 -20.02 37.89
CA SER A 129 7.36 -20.52 37.35
C SER A 129 7.33 -22.04 37.21
N GLU A 130 8.47 -22.68 36.93
CA GLU A 130 8.57 -24.14 36.77
C GLU A 130 8.43 -24.87 38.12
N THR A 131 8.84 -24.24 39.22
CA THR A 131 8.77 -24.83 40.57
C THR A 131 7.38 -24.86 41.20
N PHE A 132 6.38 -24.15 40.67
CA PHE A 132 5.02 -24.09 41.21
C PHE A 132 4.03 -25.07 40.55
N LEU A 133 4.43 -25.73 39.46
CA LEU A 133 3.63 -26.73 38.73
C LEU A 133 4.13 -28.18 38.95
N GLY A 134 5.02 -28.38 39.93
CA GLY A 134 5.53 -29.69 40.38
C GLY A 134 4.86 -30.15 41.67
#